data_AF-A0A0K2REP8-F1
#
_entry.id   AF-A0A0K2REP8-F1
#
_cell.length_a   1.000
_cell.length_b   1.000
_cell.length_c   1.000
_cell.angle_alpha   90.00
_cell.angle_beta   90.00
_cell.angle_gamma   90.00
#
_symmetry.space_group_name_H-M   'P 1'
#
loop_
_entity.id
_entity.type
_entity.pdbx_description
1 polymer ?
#
loop_
_entity_poly.entity_id
_entity_poly.type
_entity_poly.pdbx_seq_one_letter_code
_entity_poly.pdbx_strand_id
1 'polypeptide(L)'
;MTSHLLHAVPVQYPLYPEHEFQPRIEDIEALITPRTKVLVLNSPSNPLGAVICEETTRELVELAVKHDLWIISDECYEAFTFDVPHTSPARFDSAVPGRPGSSRP
;
A
#
# COMPACT_ATOMS: atom_id res chain seq x y z
N MET A 1 1.15 -3.75 -18.92
CA MET A 1 0.47 -4.07 -17.65
C MET A 1 0.29 -5.59 -17.55
N THR A 2 1.28 -6.26 -16.96
CA THR A 2 1.48 -7.72 -16.97
C THR A 2 0.42 -8.50 -16.16
N SER A 3 -0.41 -7.81 -15.35
CA SER A 3 -1.48 -8.41 -14.54
C SER A 3 -2.52 -9.18 -15.35
N HIS A 4 -2.76 -8.81 -16.61
CA HIS A 4 -3.69 -9.53 -17.50
C HIS A 4 -3.20 -10.94 -17.83
N LEU A 5 -1.88 -11.19 -17.77
CA LEU A 5 -1.33 -12.55 -17.94
C LEU A 5 -1.74 -13.48 -16.79
N LEU A 6 -2.12 -12.91 -15.64
CA LEU A 6 -2.66 -13.63 -14.49
C LEU A 6 -4.19 -13.53 -14.40
N HIS A 7 -4.85 -13.03 -15.44
CA HIS A 7 -6.29 -12.70 -15.47
C HIS A 7 -6.73 -11.74 -14.34
N ALA A 8 -5.80 -10.96 -13.77
CA ALA A 8 -6.12 -9.95 -12.79
C ALA A 8 -6.60 -8.67 -13.48
N VAL A 9 -7.62 -8.03 -12.90
CA VAL A 9 -8.15 -6.73 -13.34
C VAL A 9 -7.56 -5.63 -12.47
N PRO A 10 -6.64 -4.80 -12.99
CA PRO A 10 -6.10 -3.70 -12.23
C PRO A 10 -7.14 -2.57 -12.13
N VAL A 11 -7.31 -2.05 -10.91
CA VAL A 11 -8.17 -0.89 -10.63
C VAL A 11 -7.26 0.18 -10.02
N GLN A 12 -7.22 1.36 -10.63
CA GLN A 12 -6.42 2.48 -10.15
C GLN A 12 -7.22 3.27 -9.12
N TYR A 13 -6.59 3.67 -8.02
CA TYR A 13 -7.14 4.65 -7.09
C TYR A 13 -6.61 6.06 -7.44
N PRO A 14 -7.42 7.11 -7.25
CA PRO A 14 -7.00 8.46 -7.57
C PRO A 14 -5.94 8.97 -6.58
N LEU A 15 -5.08 9.86 -7.07
CA LEU A 15 -4.15 10.64 -6.27
C LEU A 15 -4.31 12.10 -6.65
N TYR A 16 -4.19 12.99 -5.66
CA TYR A 16 -4.51 14.39 -5.80
C TYR A 16 -3.27 15.26 -5.51
N PRO A 17 -2.85 16.15 -6.42
CA PRO A 17 -1.76 17.08 -6.18
C PRO A 17 -1.96 17.95 -4.92
N GLU A 18 -3.19 18.38 -4.65
CA GLU A 18 -3.57 19.18 -3.48
C GLU A 18 -3.39 18.43 -2.14
N HIS A 19 -3.24 17.12 -2.20
CA HIS A 19 -2.94 16.25 -1.06
C HIS A 19 -1.54 15.64 -1.15
N GLU A 20 -0.61 16.31 -1.85
CA GLU A 20 0.79 15.89 -2.02
C GLU A 20 0.93 14.47 -2.58
N PHE A 21 -0.09 14.01 -3.32
CA PHE A 21 -0.20 12.66 -3.84
C PHE A 21 -0.20 11.55 -2.77
N GLN A 22 -0.54 11.87 -1.52
CA GLN A 22 -0.78 10.85 -0.50
C GLN A 22 -2.05 10.04 -0.86
N PRO A 23 -2.02 8.71 -0.72
CA PRO A 23 -3.22 7.89 -0.85
C PRO A 23 -4.25 8.26 0.21
N ARG A 24 -5.52 8.31 -0.20
CA ARG A 24 -6.65 8.50 0.71
C ARG A 24 -7.36 7.17 0.94
N ILE A 25 -7.51 6.81 2.21
CA ILE A 25 -8.13 5.54 2.62
C ILE A 25 -9.55 5.42 2.09
N GLU A 26 -10.30 6.51 2.14
CA GLU A 26 -11.69 6.61 1.67
C GLU A 26 -11.82 6.22 0.19
N ASP A 27 -10.94 6.77 -0.65
CA ASP A 27 -10.96 6.58 -2.10
C ASP A 27 -10.58 5.13 -2.47
N ILE A 28 -9.63 4.54 -1.74
CA ILE A 28 -9.25 3.14 -1.92
C ILE A 28 -10.36 2.22 -1.43
N GLU A 29 -10.91 2.46 -0.24
CA GLU A 29 -11.95 1.63 0.36
C GLU A 29 -13.21 1.57 -0.52
N ALA A 30 -13.59 2.69 -1.14
CA ALA A 30 -14.73 2.75 -2.07
C ALA A 30 -14.55 1.87 -3.34
N LEU A 31 -13.31 1.53 -3.71
CA LEU A 31 -13.00 0.70 -4.88
C LEU A 31 -12.89 -0.80 -4.54
N ILE A 32 -12.86 -1.15 -3.25
CA ILE A 32 -12.74 -2.55 -2.82
C ILE A 32 -14.04 -3.30 -3.13
N THR A 33 -13.89 -4.50 -3.68
CA THR A 33 -15.00 -5.43 -3.97
C THR A 33 -14.65 -6.82 -3.42
N PRO A 34 -15.60 -7.76 -3.35
CA PRO A 34 -15.29 -9.15 -2.98
C PRO A 34 -14.25 -9.83 -3.89
N ARG A 35 -14.00 -9.28 -5.09
CA ARG A 35 -12.96 -9.77 -6.01
C ARG A 35 -11.58 -9.14 -5.78
N THR A 36 -11.48 -8.07 -4.99
CA THR A 36 -10.20 -7.44 -4.66
C THR A 36 -9.37 -8.38 -3.79
N LYS A 37 -8.09 -8.56 -4.12
CA LYS A 37 -7.17 -9.47 -3.40
C LYS A 37 -5.83 -8.83 -3.03
N VAL A 38 -5.43 -7.79 -3.75
CA VAL A 38 -4.11 -7.19 -3.62
C VAL A 38 -4.26 -5.67 -3.66
N LEU A 39 -3.55 -5.00 -2.75
CA LEU A 39 -3.26 -3.58 -2.78
C LEU A 39 -1.78 -3.42 -3.15
N VAL A 40 -1.49 -2.66 -4.20
CA VAL A 40 -0.10 -2.40 -4.62
C VAL A 40 0.27 -1.00 -4.18
N LEU A 41 1.35 -0.88 -3.42
CA LEU A 41 1.91 0.38 -2.97
C LEU A 41 3.27 0.58 -3.64
N ASN A 42 3.52 1.77 -4.17
CA ASN A 42 4.81 2.13 -4.75
C ASN A 42 5.32 3.39 -4.06
N SER A 43 6.30 3.21 -3.17
CA SER A 43 6.86 4.27 -2.34
C SER A 43 8.35 4.00 -2.08
N PRO A 44 9.26 4.93 -2.39
CA PRO A 44 9.01 6.20 -3.10
C PRO A 44 8.45 6.01 -4.52
N SER A 45 7.49 6.85 -4.89
CA SER A 45 6.65 6.66 -6.08
C SER A 45 7.39 6.99 -7.38
N ASN A 46 7.19 6.14 -8.39
CA ASN A 46 7.42 6.48 -9.79
C ASN A 46 6.04 6.63 -10.47
N PRO A 47 5.76 7.76 -11.16
CA PRO A 47 6.68 8.84 -11.58
C PRO A 47 6.72 10.06 -10.64
N LEU A 48 5.97 10.05 -9.55
CA LEU A 48 5.67 11.27 -8.79
C LEU A 48 6.78 11.71 -7.82
N GLY A 49 7.66 10.79 -7.43
CA GLY A 49 8.68 11.03 -6.39
C GLY A 49 8.12 11.15 -4.98
N ALA A 50 6.79 11.07 -4.80
CA ALA A 50 6.13 11.15 -3.51
C ALA A 50 6.46 9.94 -2.62
N VAL A 51 6.68 10.17 -1.33
CA VAL A 51 6.90 9.14 -0.32
C VAL A 51 5.62 9.03 0.51
N ILE A 52 5.04 7.83 0.61
CA ILE A 52 3.86 7.62 1.46
C ILE A 52 4.30 7.80 2.92
N CYS A 53 3.62 8.67 3.67
CA CYS A 53 4.03 8.96 5.03
C CYS A 53 3.75 7.77 5.98
N GLU A 54 4.36 7.80 7.17
CA GLU A 54 4.22 6.70 8.14
C GLU A 54 2.75 6.46 8.56
N GLU A 55 2.01 7.54 8.78
CA GLU A 55 0.61 7.50 9.22
C GLU A 55 -0.28 6.86 8.16
N THR A 56 -0.23 7.35 6.92
CA THR A 56 -0.97 6.77 5.80
C THR A 56 -0.55 5.33 5.54
N THR A 57 0.75 5.00 5.66
CA THR A 57 1.22 3.62 5.53
C THR A 57 0.57 2.69 6.55
N ARG A 58 0.44 3.13 7.81
CA ARG A 58 -0.23 2.36 8.87
C ARG A 58 -1.70 2.15 8.55
N GLU A 59 -2.41 3.21 8.17
CA GLU A 59 -3.84 3.13 7.82
C GLU A 59 -4.09 2.22 6.62
N LEU A 60 -3.20 2.21 5.62
CA LEU A 60 -3.28 1.29 4.47
C LEU A 60 -3.11 -0.17 4.89
N VAL A 61 -2.22 -0.45 5.86
CA VAL A 61 -2.05 -1.80 6.42
C VAL A 61 -3.30 -2.22 7.20
N GLU A 62 -3.86 -1.33 8.01
CA GLU A 62 -5.11 -1.59 8.73
C GLU A 62 -6.28 -1.86 7.77
N LEU A 63 -6.39 -1.09 6.68
CA LEU A 63 -7.38 -1.31 5.63
C LEU A 63 -7.16 -2.68 4.96
N ALA A 64 -5.92 -3.04 4.64
CA ALA A 64 -5.61 -4.33 4.05
C ALA A 64 -5.97 -5.50 4.98
N VAL A 65 -5.71 -5.37 6.29
CA VAL A 65 -6.13 -6.37 7.29
C VAL A 65 -7.65 -6.47 7.38
N LYS A 66 -8.35 -5.33 7.43
CA LYS A 66 -9.82 -5.26 7.50
C LYS A 66 -10.49 -6.00 6.33
N HIS A 67 -9.91 -5.92 5.14
CA HIS A 67 -10.46 -6.49 3.91
C HIS A 67 -9.77 -7.78 3.45
N ASP A 68 -8.88 -8.36 4.27
CA ASP A 68 -8.05 -9.54 3.98
C ASP A 68 -7.33 -9.44 2.61
N LEU A 69 -6.66 -8.32 2.40
CA LEU A 69 -5.86 -8.04 1.21
C LEU A 69 -4.40 -8.34 1.46
N TRP A 70 -3.71 -8.74 0.40
CA TRP A 70 -2.24 -8.73 0.36
C TRP A 70 -1.75 -7.34 -0.01
N ILE A 71 -0.66 -6.90 0.62
CA ILE A 71 0.07 -5.71 0.17
C ILE A 71 1.29 -6.18 -0.64
N ILE A 72 1.42 -5.66 -1.86
CA ILE A 72 2.67 -5.71 -2.61
C ILE A 72 3.30 -4.33 -2.48
N SER A 73 4.43 -4.26 -1.78
CA SER A 73 5.19 -3.02 -1.59
C SER A 73 6.35 -2.98 -2.57
N ASP A 74 6.30 -2.05 -3.52
CA ASP A 74 7.42 -1.73 -4.42
C ASP A 74 8.24 -0.59 -3.82
N GLU A 75 9.37 -0.96 -3.22
CA GLU A 75 10.27 -0.10 -2.45
C GLU A 75 11.60 0.13 -3.18
N CYS A 76 11.66 -0.06 -4.52
CA CYS A 76 12.91 0.01 -5.29
C CYS A 76 13.69 1.34 -5.14
N TYR A 77 13.02 2.41 -4.72
CA TYR A 77 13.61 3.73 -4.52
C TYR A 77 13.81 4.10 -3.03
N GLU A 78 13.74 3.15 -2.08
CA GLU A 78 13.79 3.45 -0.63
C GLU A 78 14.98 4.32 -0.19
N ALA A 79 16.13 4.17 -0.85
CA ALA A 79 17.36 4.93 -0.58
C ALA A 79 17.34 6.36 -1.14
N PHE A 80 16.35 6.73 -1.95
CA PHE A 80 16.21 8.03 -2.61
C PHE A 80 15.13 8.88 -1.92
N THR A 81 15.30 9.08 -0.62
CA THR A 81 14.45 9.97 0.18
C THR A 81 15.24 11.19 0.64
N PHE A 82 14.63 12.38 0.59
CA PHE A 82 15.29 13.64 0.94
C PHE A 82 14.76 14.22 2.26
N ASP A 83 13.43 14.39 2.35
CA ASP A 83 12.80 15.07 3.50
C ASP A 83 12.03 14.13 4.43
N VAL A 84 11.43 13.08 3.86
CA VAL A 84 10.59 12.11 4.59
C VAL A 84 11.20 10.72 4.44
N PRO A 85 11.53 10.03 5.54
CA PRO A 85 12.04 8.67 5.45
C PRO A 85 10.97 7.73 4.91
N HIS A 86 11.37 6.80 4.05
CA HIS A 86 10.50 5.71 3.63
C HIS A 86 10.11 4.83 4.81
N THR A 87 8.85 4.42 4.87
CA THR A 87 8.35 3.47 5.86
C THR A 87 7.81 2.24 5.17
N SER A 88 8.46 1.09 5.38
CA SER A 88 7.95 -0.17 4.84
C SER A 88 6.63 -0.57 5.53
N PRO A 89 5.58 -0.94 4.78
CA PRO A 89 4.32 -1.45 5.34
C PRO A 89 4.52 -2.68 6.24
N ALA A 90 5.56 -3.50 5.97
CA ALA A 90 5.88 -4.68 6.76
C ALA A 90 6.18 -4.34 8.24
N ARG A 91 6.56 -3.10 8.55
CA ARG A 91 6.74 -2.61 9.93
C ARG A 91 5.45 -2.70 10.75
N PHE A 92 4.29 -2.52 10.11
CA PHE A 92 2.97 -2.54 10.73
C PHE A 92 2.25 -3.87 10.58
N ASP A 93 2.82 -4.81 9.81
CA ASP A 93 2.26 -6.15 9.74
C ASP A 93 2.48 -6.87 11.08
N SER A 94 1.38 -7.06 11.81
CA SER A 94 1.33 -7.83 13.05
C SER A 94 1.33 -9.34 12.78
N ALA A 95 1.08 -9.76 11.53
CA ALA A 95 0.99 -11.15 11.12
C ALA A 95 2.34 -11.79 10.75
N VAL A 96 3.45 -11.07 10.88
CA VAL A 96 4.79 -11.63 10.66
C VAL A 96 5.04 -12.80 11.63
N PRO A 97 5.38 -14.01 11.13
CA PRO A 97 5.65 -15.16 11.98
C PRO A 97 6.71 -14.84 13.05
N GLY A 98 6.34 -15.05 14.32
CA GLY A 98 7.23 -14.81 15.48
C GLY A 98 7.06 -13.46 16.18
N ARG A 99 6.14 -12.59 15.73
CA ARG A 99 5.79 -11.35 16.42
C ARG A 99 4.63 -11.58 17.40
N PRO A 100 4.66 -11.05 18.64
CA PRO A 100 3.55 -11.21 19.59
C PRO A 100 2.27 -10.62 19.00
N GLY A 101 1.23 -11.45 18.82
CA GLY A 101 -0.07 -11.03 18.27
C GLY A 101 -0.36 -11.45 16.82
N SER A 102 0.51 -12.24 16.17
CA SER A 102 0.26 -12.72 14.80
C SER A 102 -0.92 -13.68 14.74
N SER A 103 -1.96 -13.33 13.97
CA SER A 103 -3.20 -14.11 13.81
C SER A 103 -3.29 -14.92 12.50
N ARG A 104 -2.32 -14.76 11.59
CA ARG A 104 -2.23 -15.61 10.38
C ARG A 104 -1.44 -16.89 10.71
N PRO A 105 -1.93 -18.06 10.25
CA PRO A 105 -1.27 -19.35 10.48
C PRO A 105 0.09 -19.47 9.79
#